data_AF-W2TE33-F1
#
_entry.id   AF-W2TE33-F1
#
_cell.length_a   1.000
_cell.length_b   1.000
_cell.length_c   1.000
_cell.angle_alpha   90.00
_cell.angle_beta   90.00
_cell.angle_gamma   90.00
#
_symmetry.space_group_name_H-M   'P 1'
#
loop_
_entity.id
_entity.type
_entity.pdbx_description
1 polymer ?
#
loop_
_entity_poly.entity_id
_entity_poly.type
_entity_poly.pdbx_seq_one_letter_code
_entity_poly.pdbx_strand_id
1 'polypeptide(L)'
;MAGLIGTHNGKFHCDEVFACFMLKRLNQFRDYNVLRTRDPTALGKCDVVVDVGGVYDHAHKRYDHHQKEFAETMQTLGVLDFNTKLSSAGLVYAHYGRQLIAEILGLCHDDKMVGIFYRKLYETFVEGIDAIDNGIPQYDGTPR
;
A
#
# COMPACT_ATOMS: atom_id res chain seq x y z
N MET A 1 -24.58 -1.25 3.22
CA MET A 1 -23.80 0.01 3.24
C MET A 1 -22.45 -0.30 2.66
N ALA A 2 -21.90 0.57 1.81
CA ALA A 2 -20.54 0.39 1.32
C ALA A 2 -19.52 0.52 2.48
N GLY A 3 -18.42 -0.25 2.44
CA GLY A 3 -17.40 -0.24 3.47
C GLY A 3 -16.56 1.06 3.51
N LEU A 4 -15.62 1.13 4.44
CA LEU A 4 -14.77 2.29 4.69
C LEU A 4 -13.28 1.98 4.62
N ILE A 5 -12.54 2.84 3.92
CA ILE A 5 -11.08 2.91 3.94
C ILE A 5 -10.70 4.15 4.77
N GLY A 6 -10.04 3.94 5.90
CA GLY A 6 -9.50 5.00 6.75
C GLY A 6 -8.09 5.41 6.34
N THR A 7 -7.82 6.71 6.29
CA THR A 7 -6.46 7.25 6.14
C THR A 7 -6.30 8.57 6.88
N HIS A 8 -5.09 9.09 7.01
CA HIS A 8 -4.84 10.34 7.71
C HIS A 8 -5.47 11.55 7.01
N ASN A 9 -5.73 12.61 7.79
CA ASN A 9 -6.29 13.89 7.32
C ASN A 9 -5.23 14.98 7.11
N GLY A 10 -4.00 14.58 6.76
CA GLY A 10 -2.88 15.49 6.53
C GLY A 10 -2.81 16.06 5.11
N LYS A 11 -1.61 16.50 4.72
CA LYS A 11 -1.29 16.73 3.29
C LYS A 11 -1.46 15.42 2.54
N PHE A 12 -1.73 15.51 1.25
CA PHE A 12 -1.74 14.31 0.41
C PHE A 12 -0.31 13.89 0.13
N HIS A 13 0.03 12.64 0.42
CA HIS A 13 1.26 12.02 -0.05
C HIS A 13 0.93 11.08 -1.22
N CYS A 14 1.98 10.62 -1.91
CA CYS A 14 1.77 9.61 -2.95
C CYS A 14 1.37 8.27 -2.31
N ASP A 15 1.87 8.00 -1.10
CA ASP A 15 1.68 6.75 -0.38
C ASP A 15 0.19 6.41 -0.19
N GLU A 16 -0.52 7.19 0.61
CA GLU A 16 -1.89 6.89 0.98
C GLU A 16 -2.87 7.08 -0.18
N VAL A 17 -2.58 8.02 -1.09
CA VAL A 17 -3.39 8.23 -2.30
C VAL A 17 -3.30 7.02 -3.21
N PHE A 18 -2.09 6.49 -3.45
CA PHE A 18 -1.91 5.33 -4.32
C PHE A 18 -2.43 4.04 -3.65
N ALA A 19 -2.24 3.87 -2.33
CA ALA A 19 -2.85 2.79 -1.56
C ALA A 19 -4.38 2.78 -1.70
N CYS A 20 -5.03 3.94 -1.53
CA CYS A 20 -6.47 4.08 -1.72
C CYS A 20 -6.91 3.79 -3.16
N PHE A 21 -6.15 4.25 -4.15
CA PHE A 21 -6.43 3.95 -5.56
C PHE A 21 -6.41 2.45 -5.83
N MET A 22 -5.34 1.75 -5.42
CA MET A 22 -5.20 0.30 -5.62
C MET A 22 -6.36 -0.47 -4.99
N LEU A 23 -6.72 -0.14 -3.75
CA LEU A 23 -7.87 -0.76 -3.07
C LEU A 23 -9.17 -0.52 -3.83
N LYS A 24 -9.46 0.73 -4.23
CA LYS A 24 -10.70 1.06 -4.96
C LYS A 24 -10.76 0.50 -6.39
N ARG A 25 -9.63 0.05 -6.93
CA ARG A 25 -9.61 -0.67 -8.22
C ARG A 25 -10.03 -2.13 -8.10
N LEU A 26 -9.84 -2.74 -6.93
CA LEU A 26 -10.28 -4.10 -6.65
C LEU A 26 -11.80 -4.16 -6.55
N ASN A 27 -12.42 -5.18 -7.16
CA ASN A 27 -13.86 -5.43 -7.10
C ASN A 27 -14.37 -5.45 -5.65
N GLN A 28 -13.59 -6.02 -4.73
CA GLN A 28 -13.94 -6.14 -3.31
C GLN A 28 -14.15 -4.80 -2.59
N PHE A 29 -13.33 -3.78 -2.90
CA PHE A 29 -13.36 -2.49 -2.20
C PHE A 29 -13.81 -1.32 -3.10
N ARG A 30 -14.26 -1.61 -4.34
CA ARG A 30 -14.57 -0.61 -5.36
C ARG A 30 -15.48 0.51 -4.84
N ASP A 31 -16.55 0.12 -4.16
CA ASP A 31 -17.58 1.05 -3.69
C ASP A 31 -17.28 1.62 -2.30
N TYR A 32 -16.15 1.25 -1.66
CA TYR A 32 -15.82 1.73 -0.33
C TYR A 32 -15.56 3.24 -0.33
N ASN A 33 -16.06 3.92 0.69
CA ASN A 33 -15.80 5.35 0.87
C ASN A 33 -14.47 5.57 1.58
N VAL A 34 -13.78 6.66 1.25
CA VAL A 34 -12.54 7.05 1.94
C VAL A 34 -12.87 8.02 3.06
N LEU A 35 -12.54 7.63 4.29
CA LEU A 35 -12.63 8.47 5.49
C LEU A 35 -11.23 8.99 5.84
N ARG A 36 -11.05 10.31 5.79
CA ARG A 36 -9.80 10.96 6.17
C ARG A 36 -9.89 11.46 7.61
N THR A 37 -9.19 10.82 8.54
CA THR A 37 -9.21 11.13 9.98
C THR A 37 -7.96 10.60 10.69
N ARG A 38 -7.67 11.12 11.88
CA ARG A 38 -6.71 10.54 12.83
C ARG A 38 -7.38 10.11 14.14
N ASP A 39 -8.70 10.23 14.24
CA ASP A 39 -9.44 9.80 15.42
C ASP A 39 -9.42 8.25 15.52
N PRO A 40 -8.82 7.66 16.57
CA PRO A 40 -8.71 6.22 16.71
C PRO A 40 -10.09 5.53 16.76
N THR A 41 -11.10 6.20 17.30
CA THR A 41 -12.45 5.65 17.40
C THR A 41 -13.11 5.51 16.03
N ALA A 42 -12.94 6.50 15.15
CA ALA A 42 -13.39 6.45 13.77
C ALA A 42 -12.61 5.43 12.95
N LEU A 43 -11.28 5.38 13.09
CA LEU A 43 -10.42 4.40 12.40
C LEU A 43 -10.76 2.96 12.80
N GLY A 44 -11.12 2.73 14.07
CA GLY A 44 -11.56 1.43 14.55
C GLY A 44 -12.82 0.90 13.87
N LYS A 45 -13.61 1.77 13.22
CA LYS A 45 -14.81 1.40 12.44
C LYS A 45 -14.53 1.16 10.96
N CYS A 46 -13.32 1.46 10.48
CA CYS A 46 -12.96 1.25 9.09
C CYS A 46 -12.62 -0.21 8.82
N ASP A 47 -13.05 -0.71 7.67
CA ASP A 47 -12.77 -2.07 7.20
C ASP A 47 -11.30 -2.23 6.80
N VAL A 48 -10.71 -1.18 6.22
CA VAL A 48 -9.30 -1.08 5.85
C VAL A 48 -8.74 0.22 6.38
N VAL A 49 -7.51 0.23 6.88
CA VAL A 49 -6.82 1.46 7.28
C VAL A 49 -5.43 1.49 6.65
N VAL A 50 -5.08 2.62 6.04
CA VAL A 50 -3.79 2.85 5.37
C VAL A 50 -3.17 4.15 5.89
N ASP A 51 -1.85 4.13 6.07
CA ASP A 51 -1.03 5.31 6.41
C ASP A 51 -1.42 6.06 7.69
N VAL A 52 -2.09 5.34 8.60
CA VAL A 52 -2.49 5.87 9.91
C VAL A 52 -2.84 4.73 10.87
N GLY A 53 -2.75 5.00 12.16
CA GLY A 53 -3.20 4.10 13.22
C GLY A 53 -2.08 3.30 13.89
N GLY A 54 -0.86 3.37 13.37
CA GLY A 54 0.35 2.79 13.96
C GLY A 54 0.36 1.27 13.97
N VAL A 55 -0.37 0.61 13.07
CA VAL A 55 -0.46 -0.87 13.01
C VAL A 55 -0.28 -1.39 11.59
N TYR A 56 0.62 -2.37 11.43
CA TYR A 56 0.64 -3.28 10.30
C TYR A 56 0.10 -4.64 10.74
N ASP A 57 -1.03 -5.04 10.17
CA ASP A 57 -1.67 -6.33 10.37
C ASP A 57 -2.55 -6.64 9.15
N HIS A 58 -2.10 -7.56 8.29
CA HIS A 58 -2.84 -7.92 7.10
C HIS A 58 -4.19 -8.61 7.41
N ALA A 59 -4.27 -9.42 8.47
CA ALA A 59 -5.50 -10.13 8.84
C ALA A 59 -6.61 -9.13 9.21
N HIS A 60 -6.23 -8.03 9.86
CA HIS A 60 -7.12 -6.92 10.22
C HIS A 60 -7.10 -5.75 9.21
N LYS A 61 -6.42 -5.90 8.06
CA LYS A 61 -6.30 -4.89 6.99
C LYS A 61 -5.86 -3.53 7.52
N ARG A 62 -4.79 -3.53 8.31
CA ARG A 62 -4.11 -2.34 8.81
C ARG A 62 -2.75 -2.27 8.12
N TYR A 63 -2.51 -1.18 7.40
CA TYR A 63 -1.34 -0.99 6.55
C TYR A 63 -0.71 0.36 6.87
N ASP A 64 -0.15 0.47 8.08
CA ASP A 64 0.66 1.62 8.49
C ASP A 64 2.10 1.14 8.75
N HIS A 65 3.07 1.96 8.38
CA HIS A 65 4.51 1.72 8.45
C HIS A 65 5.24 2.64 9.45
N HIS A 66 4.53 3.58 10.07
CA HIS A 66 5.11 4.62 10.96
C HIS A 66 5.63 4.10 12.31
N GLN A 67 5.55 2.80 12.59
CA GLN A 67 6.06 2.24 13.85
C GLN A 67 7.58 2.27 13.84
N LYS A 68 8.18 2.62 14.98
CA LYS A 68 9.63 2.68 15.13
C LYS A 68 10.33 1.36 14.76
N GLU A 69 9.71 0.24 15.09
CA GLU A 69 10.23 -1.11 14.86
C GLU A 69 9.81 -1.70 13.51
N PHE A 70 9.05 -0.96 12.70
CA PHE A 70 8.62 -1.46 11.39
C PHE A 70 9.82 -1.57 10.45
N ALA A 71 10.03 -2.78 9.92
CA ALA A 71 11.17 -3.11 9.06
C ALA A 71 10.76 -4.03 7.89
N GLU A 72 9.46 -4.14 7.59
CA GLU A 72 9.00 -5.05 6.54
C GLU A 72 9.39 -4.55 5.15
N THR A 73 9.82 -5.49 4.31
CA THR A 73 10.19 -5.34 2.90
C THR A 73 9.44 -6.38 2.08
N MET A 74 9.48 -6.29 0.74
CA MET A 74 8.95 -7.39 -0.08
C MET A 74 9.63 -8.73 0.24
N GLN A 75 10.92 -8.69 0.62
CA GLN A 75 11.69 -9.87 0.95
C GLN A 75 11.31 -10.47 2.31
N THR A 76 11.11 -9.67 3.35
CA THR A 76 10.69 -10.17 4.67
C THR A 76 9.29 -10.78 4.61
N LEU A 77 8.41 -10.23 3.76
CA LEU A 77 7.09 -10.79 3.46
C LEU A 77 7.12 -12.00 2.50
N GLY A 78 8.28 -12.32 1.91
CA GLY A 78 8.47 -13.49 1.05
C GLY A 78 7.77 -13.41 -0.31
N VAL A 79 7.46 -12.19 -0.80
CA VAL A 79 6.69 -12.00 -2.05
C VAL A 79 7.54 -11.57 -3.24
N LEU A 80 8.61 -10.78 -3.03
CA LEU A 80 9.62 -10.42 -4.03
C LEU A 80 10.98 -10.20 -3.32
N ASP A 81 12.07 -10.21 -4.09
CA ASP A 81 13.46 -10.07 -3.63
C ASP A 81 13.93 -8.61 -3.58
N PHE A 82 13.14 -7.74 -2.92
CA PHE A 82 13.49 -6.32 -2.72
C PHE A 82 13.59 -5.98 -1.23
N ASN A 83 14.60 -5.18 -0.89
CA ASN A 83 14.95 -4.81 0.48
C ASN A 83 14.55 -3.39 0.89
N THR A 84 13.91 -2.65 0.01
CA THR A 84 13.34 -1.34 0.35
C THR A 84 12.22 -1.53 1.36
N LYS A 85 12.28 -0.77 2.47
CA LYS A 85 11.25 -0.76 3.51
C LYS A 85 9.93 -0.31 2.90
N LEU A 86 8.84 -1.00 3.20
CA LEU A 86 7.54 -0.69 2.60
C LEU A 86 6.90 0.55 3.23
N SER A 87 6.19 1.31 2.41
CA SER A 87 5.19 2.31 2.79
C SER A 87 3.81 1.64 2.82
N SER A 88 2.73 2.40 3.08
CA SER A 88 1.37 1.84 3.07
C SER A 88 0.96 1.33 1.69
N ALA A 89 1.38 2.00 0.62
CA ALA A 89 1.22 1.61 -0.77
C ALA A 89 2.00 0.33 -1.06
N GLY A 90 3.25 0.23 -0.61
CA GLY A 90 4.05 -0.99 -0.72
C GLY A 90 3.38 -2.18 -0.03
N LEU A 91 2.83 -1.98 1.17
CA LEU A 91 2.09 -3.01 1.90
C LEU A 91 0.81 -3.44 1.17
N VAL A 92 0.01 -2.49 0.69
CA VAL A 92 -1.18 -2.80 -0.12
C VAL A 92 -0.78 -3.54 -1.40
N TYR A 93 0.30 -3.12 -2.06
CA TYR A 93 0.79 -3.79 -3.26
C TYR A 93 1.32 -5.19 -2.97
N ALA A 94 2.05 -5.39 -1.87
CA ALA A 94 2.58 -6.70 -1.46
C ALA A 94 1.45 -7.75 -1.33
N HIS A 95 0.33 -7.32 -0.75
CA HIS A 95 -0.80 -8.21 -0.46
C HIS A 95 -1.82 -8.32 -1.59
N TYR A 96 -2.04 -7.25 -2.35
CA TYR A 96 -3.11 -7.17 -3.35
C TYR A 96 -2.64 -6.92 -4.78
N GLY A 97 -1.36 -6.63 -5.01
CA GLY A 97 -0.84 -6.22 -6.31
C GLY A 97 -1.08 -7.26 -7.41
N ARG A 98 -0.92 -8.55 -7.12
CA ARG A 98 -1.26 -9.62 -8.08
C ARG A 98 -2.74 -9.65 -8.42
N GLN A 99 -3.63 -9.58 -7.42
CA GLN A 99 -5.08 -9.53 -7.63
C GLN A 99 -5.47 -8.30 -8.45
N LEU A 100 -4.92 -7.13 -8.10
CA LEU A 100 -5.16 -5.87 -8.79
C LEU A 100 -4.81 -5.97 -10.28
N ILE A 101 -3.63 -6.50 -10.60
CA ILE A 101 -3.17 -6.67 -11.97
C ILE A 101 -4.05 -7.67 -12.71
N ALA A 102 -4.38 -8.80 -12.10
CA ALA A 102 -5.26 -9.81 -12.68
C ALA A 102 -6.64 -9.24 -13.04
N GLU A 103 -7.25 -8.48 -12.12
CA GLU A 103 -8.56 -7.84 -12.35
C GLU A 103 -8.51 -6.76 -13.43
N ILE A 104 -7.43 -5.97 -13.50
CA ILE A 104 -7.25 -4.95 -14.54
C ILE A 104 -7.11 -5.59 -15.93
N LEU A 105 -6.35 -6.69 -16.02
CA LEU A 105 -6.08 -7.38 -17.29
C LEU A 105 -7.16 -8.39 -17.69
N GLY A 106 -8.09 -8.72 -16.79
CA GLY A 106 -9.07 -9.79 -17.00
C GLY A 106 -8.43 -11.18 -17.09
N LEU A 107 -7.34 -11.40 -16.35
CA LEU A 107 -6.58 -12.65 -16.34
C LEU A 107 -6.78 -13.43 -15.03
N CYS A 108 -6.35 -14.69 -15.02
CA CYS A 108 -6.26 -15.47 -13.80
C CYS A 108 -5.13 -14.92 -12.89
N HIS A 109 -5.31 -14.99 -11.57
CA HIS A 109 -4.31 -14.56 -10.58
C HIS A 109 -2.92 -15.22 -10.78
N ASP A 110 -2.91 -16.49 -11.19
CA ASP A 110 -1.70 -17.29 -11.38
C ASP A 110 -1.15 -17.22 -12.81
N ASP A 111 -1.73 -16.37 -13.67
CA ASP A 111 -1.22 -16.14 -15.01
C ASP A 111 0.23 -15.61 -14.95
N LYS A 112 1.08 -16.11 -15.87
CA LYS A 112 2.49 -15.71 -15.95
C LYS A 112 2.64 -14.22 -16.19
N MET A 113 1.76 -13.61 -16.98
CA MET A 113 1.77 -12.17 -17.24
C MET A 113 1.52 -11.37 -15.96
N VAL A 114 0.62 -11.84 -15.08
CA VAL A 114 0.39 -11.20 -13.78
C VAL A 114 1.68 -11.20 -12.95
N GLY A 115 2.43 -12.31 -12.95
CA GLY A 115 3.72 -12.39 -12.26
C GLY A 115 4.78 -11.45 -12.83
N ILE A 116 4.87 -11.36 -14.17
CA ILE A 116 5.80 -10.46 -14.87
C ILE A 116 5.48 -8.99 -14.52
N PHE A 117 4.21 -8.59 -14.64
CA PHE A 117 3.78 -7.23 -14.30
C PHE A 117 3.93 -6.94 -12.82
N TYR A 118 3.62 -7.89 -11.94
CA TYR A 118 3.73 -7.72 -10.50
C TYR A 118 5.15 -7.35 -10.07
N ARG A 119 6.15 -8.08 -10.58
CA ARG A 119 7.56 -7.73 -10.38
C ARG A 119 7.91 -6.40 -11.04
N LYS A 120 7.55 -6.22 -12.32
CA LYS A 120 8.04 -5.09 -13.10
C LYS A 120 7.51 -3.76 -12.57
N LEU A 121 6.22 -3.71 -12.22
CA LEU A 121 5.59 -2.51 -11.67
C LEU A 121 6.12 -2.18 -10.29
N TYR A 122 6.49 -3.18 -9.47
CA TYR A 122 7.17 -2.89 -8.21
C TYR A 122 8.53 -2.22 -8.46
N GLU A 123 9.38 -2.89 -9.23
CA GLU A 123 10.75 -2.46 -9.56
C GLU A 123 10.78 -1.03 -10.15
N THR A 124 9.88 -0.73 -11.09
CA THR A 124 9.97 0.54 -11.85
C THR A 124 9.09 1.65 -11.30
N PHE A 125 8.24 1.38 -10.30
CA PHE A 125 7.25 2.37 -9.85
C PHE A 125 7.00 2.31 -8.34
N VAL A 126 6.47 1.21 -7.82
CA VAL A 126 6.01 1.16 -6.41
C VAL A 126 7.20 1.29 -5.44
N GLU A 127 8.33 0.66 -5.74
CA GLU A 127 9.53 0.77 -4.90
C GLU A 127 10.00 2.23 -4.74
N GLY A 128 9.82 3.06 -5.77
CA GLY A 128 10.13 4.49 -5.68
C GLY A 128 9.23 5.23 -4.70
N ILE A 129 7.95 4.85 -4.61
CA ILE A 129 7.01 5.41 -3.63
C ILE A 129 7.44 4.97 -2.22
N ASP A 130 7.73 3.68 -2.04
CA ASP A 130 8.24 3.13 -0.78
C ASP A 130 9.50 3.84 -0.30
N ALA A 131 10.45 4.07 -1.21
CA ALA A 131 11.69 4.74 -0.90
C ALA A 131 11.47 6.20 -0.47
N ILE A 132 10.69 6.97 -1.23
CA ILE A 132 10.43 8.39 -0.95
C ILE A 132 9.75 8.55 0.42
N ASP A 133 8.73 7.75 0.68
CA ASP A 133 7.92 7.89 1.89
C ASP A 133 8.69 7.45 3.15
N ASN A 134 9.63 6.51 2.99
CA ASN A 134 10.59 6.13 4.02
C ASN A 134 11.83 7.03 4.11
N GLY A 135 11.83 8.17 3.41
CA GLY A 135 12.87 9.19 3.52
C GLY A 135 14.19 8.84 2.81
N ILE A 136 14.18 7.89 1.87
CA ILE A 136 15.35 7.58 1.04
C ILE A 136 15.50 8.70 0.00
N PRO A 137 16.66 9.39 -0.06
CA PRO A 137 16.89 10.44 -1.05
C PRO A 137 16.85 9.90 -2.48
N GLN A 138 16.23 10.66 -3.39
CA GLN A 138 16.18 10.32 -4.82
C GLN A 138 17.52 10.54 -5.53
N TYR A 139 18.37 11.41 -4.98
CA TYR A 139 19.64 11.80 -5.56
C TYR A 139 20.68 11.93 -4.44
N ASP A 140 21.95 11.75 -4.79
CA ASP A 140 23.04 12.04 -3.89
C ASP A 140 23.14 13.55 -3.60
N GLY A 141 23.50 13.89 -2.36
CA GLY A 141 23.78 15.25 -1.92
C GLY A 141 22.65 15.91 -1.13
N THR A 142 22.88 17.16 -0.71
CA THR A 142 21.92 17.92 0.09
C THR A 142 20.93 18.65 -0.83
N PRO A 143 19.61 18.54 -0.59
CA PRO A 143 18.61 19.37 -1.29
C PRO A 143 18.95 20.85 -1.14
N ARG A 144 18.87 21.61 -2.25
CA ARG A 144 19.12 23.06 -2.26
C ARG A 144 17.89 23.85 -1.84
#